data_AF-A0A9Q4JJ79-F1
#
_entry.id   AF-A0A9Q4JJ79-F1
#
_cell.length_a   1.000
_cell.length_b   1.000
_cell.length_c   1.000
_cell.angle_alpha   90.00
_cell.angle_beta   90.00
_cell.angle_gamma   90.00
#
_symmetry.space_group_name_H-M   'P 1'
#
loop_
_entity.id
_entity.type
_entity.pdbx_description
1 polymer ?
#
loop_
_entity_poly.entity_id
_entity_poly.type
_entity_poly.pdbx_seq_one_letter_code
_entity_poly.pdbx_strand_id
1 'polypeptide(L)'
;FTNCTGVYVSQGGNASAWTIGPSTNNVSANTGNTSTFNIANNSTATVRLVPFSGSRAITVHIGTLTLSNYFNANNRNITSSQNVQLLPGKSYTITLKFELGVQLAASDINLTQNGCTASDKNNLAKLRWATGNLKSTGNTNYVWTTATDRGYYYTFYSTYTGNTNTNNTDPCSKLNTAYYGTGWRTPSRNTLAMLSRCTNKALINKGMWFMNSSIGLFLPAAGYRNDNRGGSGTEATTGPDTEGYYQSRDDAGGTVSYFMLLRNGTAEIQAYQKKDGKTVRCVKGD
;
A
#
# COMPACT_ATOMS: atom_id res chain seq x y z
N PHE A 1 12.76 9.14 -6.90
CA PHE A 1 13.93 8.85 -6.05
C PHE A 1 14.71 10.15 -5.90
N THR A 2 15.11 10.50 -4.68
CA THR A 2 16.03 11.60 -4.40
C THR A 2 17.24 11.01 -3.67
N ASN A 3 18.44 11.05 -4.26
CA ASN A 3 19.72 10.71 -3.60
C ASN A 3 19.78 9.32 -2.94
N CYS A 4 19.84 8.24 -3.75
CA CYS A 4 20.14 6.91 -3.22
C CYS A 4 21.64 6.83 -2.92
N THR A 5 22.03 6.64 -1.65
CA THR A 5 23.43 6.53 -1.24
C THR A 5 23.67 5.24 -0.48
N GLY A 6 24.91 4.80 -0.40
CA GLY A 6 25.20 3.63 0.42
C GLY A 6 24.79 2.29 -0.22
N VAL A 7 24.65 2.22 -1.55
CA VAL A 7 24.16 1.00 -2.24
C VAL A 7 25.30 0.02 -2.46
N TYR A 8 25.12 -1.26 -2.11
CA TYR A 8 26.05 -2.32 -2.50
C TYR A 8 25.31 -3.61 -2.83
N VAL A 9 25.93 -4.49 -3.62
CA VAL A 9 25.44 -5.84 -3.88
C VAL A 9 26.32 -6.80 -3.10
N SER A 10 25.73 -7.59 -2.20
CA SER A 10 26.49 -8.58 -1.42
C SER A 10 26.60 -9.90 -2.18
N GLN A 11 27.72 -10.60 -1.96
CA GLN A 11 28.13 -11.93 -2.46
C GLN A 11 28.94 -11.92 -3.77
N GLY A 12 30.25 -11.69 -3.65
CA GLY A 12 31.22 -11.93 -4.73
C GLY A 12 31.60 -13.41 -4.79
N GLY A 13 31.50 -14.02 -5.97
CA GLY A 13 31.97 -15.38 -6.23
C GLY A 13 33.49 -15.50 -6.34
N ASN A 14 33.96 -16.73 -6.54
CA ASN A 14 35.37 -17.10 -6.63
C ASN A 14 36.03 -16.60 -7.94
N ALA A 15 36.56 -15.37 -7.98
CA ALA A 15 37.82 -14.96 -8.65
C ALA A 15 37.94 -13.44 -8.96
N SER A 16 39.20 -13.00 -8.98
CA SER A 16 39.86 -11.72 -9.36
C SER A 16 39.02 -10.43 -9.51
N ALA A 17 39.30 -9.49 -8.60
CA ALA A 17 39.03 -8.05 -8.58
C ALA A 17 38.07 -7.44 -9.61
N TRP A 18 37.03 -6.73 -9.15
CA TRP A 18 36.06 -6.08 -10.03
C TRP A 18 35.54 -4.72 -9.52
N THR A 19 35.03 -3.92 -10.44
CA THR A 19 34.60 -2.53 -10.23
C THR A 19 33.10 -2.43 -9.94
N ILE A 20 32.72 -1.79 -8.82
CA ILE A 20 31.32 -1.48 -8.48
C ILE A 20 30.96 -0.04 -8.83
N GLY A 21 29.91 0.13 -9.64
CA GLY A 21 29.32 1.42 -9.97
C GLY A 21 30.11 2.21 -11.03
N PRO A 22 29.77 3.50 -11.24
CA PRO A 22 30.46 4.38 -12.18
C PRO A 22 31.88 4.78 -11.73
N SER A 23 32.32 4.39 -10.53
CA SER A 23 33.64 4.66 -9.97
C SER A 23 34.58 3.47 -10.08
N THR A 24 35.87 3.74 -10.32
CA THR A 24 37.00 2.81 -10.52
C THR A 24 37.43 1.98 -9.28
N ASN A 25 36.52 1.76 -8.31
CA ASN A 25 36.85 1.04 -7.09
C ASN A 25 36.86 -0.48 -7.31
N ASN A 26 38.07 -1.06 -7.39
CA ASN A 26 38.29 -2.51 -7.49
C ASN A 26 38.04 -3.18 -6.12
N VAL A 27 37.26 -4.25 -6.08
CA VAL A 27 36.98 -5.04 -4.87
C VAL A 27 37.44 -6.48 -5.03
N SER A 28 38.16 -6.99 -4.03
CA SER A 28 38.71 -8.34 -3.97
C SER A 28 37.64 -9.43 -3.78
N ALA A 29 38.00 -10.66 -4.15
CA ALA A 29 37.14 -11.85 -4.07
C ALA A 29 36.74 -12.20 -2.63
N ASN A 30 35.56 -12.81 -2.45
CA ASN A 30 35.10 -13.46 -1.21
C ASN A 30 35.08 -12.61 0.07
N THR A 31 35.23 -11.29 -0.02
CA THR A 31 34.98 -10.39 1.09
C THR A 31 33.53 -9.90 1.04
N GLY A 32 32.86 -9.85 2.20
CA GLY A 32 31.58 -9.17 2.34
C GLY A 32 31.73 -7.73 1.84
N ASN A 33 31.27 -7.49 0.63
CA ASN A 33 31.53 -6.22 -0.03
C ASN A 33 30.58 -5.16 0.51
N THR A 34 31.11 -4.22 1.28
CA THR A 34 30.38 -3.06 1.80
C THR A 34 30.72 -1.78 1.03
N SER A 35 31.45 -1.86 -0.10
CA SER A 35 31.79 -0.66 -0.88
C SER A 35 30.53 -0.11 -1.53
N THR A 36 30.15 1.08 -1.10
CA THR A 36 28.90 1.69 -1.51
C THR A 36 29.06 2.58 -2.74
N PHE A 37 28.06 2.60 -3.61
CA PHE A 37 27.92 3.61 -4.66
C PHE A 37 26.63 4.40 -4.50
N ASN A 38 26.57 5.57 -5.13
CA ASN A 38 25.42 6.46 -5.11
C ASN A 38 24.71 6.43 -6.47
N ILE A 39 23.37 6.42 -6.45
CA ILE A 39 22.53 6.53 -7.65
C ILE A 39 21.82 7.89 -7.59
N ALA A 40 22.18 8.76 -8.53
CA ALA A 40 21.56 10.07 -8.69
C ALA A 40 20.11 9.95 -9.22
N ASN A 41 19.36 11.05 -9.16
CA ASN A 41 17.95 11.07 -9.55
C ASN A 41 17.80 10.76 -11.05
N ASN A 42 16.77 9.97 -11.39
CA ASN A 42 16.48 9.55 -12.78
C ASN A 42 17.70 8.93 -13.49
N SER A 43 18.63 8.36 -12.74
CA SER A 43 19.86 7.77 -13.27
C SER A 43 19.82 6.25 -13.19
N THR A 44 20.53 5.61 -14.11
CA THR A 44 20.76 4.17 -14.07
C THR A 44 22.18 3.93 -13.56
N ALA A 45 22.34 2.96 -12.66
CA ALA A 45 23.66 2.49 -12.25
C ALA A 45 23.86 1.06 -12.77
N THR A 46 24.98 0.85 -13.45
CA THR A 46 25.40 -0.47 -13.91
C THR A 46 26.43 -1.02 -12.94
N VAL A 47 26.19 -2.23 -12.45
CA VAL A 47 27.11 -2.96 -11.58
C VAL A 47 27.46 -4.28 -12.28
N ARG A 48 28.76 -4.56 -12.46
CA ARG A 48 29.22 -5.80 -13.12
C ARG A 48 29.38 -6.90 -12.09
N LEU A 49 28.49 -7.89 -12.05
CA LEU A 49 28.60 -9.00 -11.09
C LEU A 49 29.44 -10.15 -11.64
N VAL A 50 30.12 -10.89 -10.76
CA VAL A 50 30.84 -12.13 -11.11
C VAL A 50 29.82 -13.27 -11.28
N PRO A 51 29.95 -14.11 -12.33
CA PRO A 51 29.15 -15.32 -12.50
C PRO A 51 29.15 -16.23 -11.26
N PHE A 52 28.02 -16.86 -10.96
CA PHE A 52 27.92 -17.84 -9.88
C PHE A 52 28.04 -19.27 -10.43
N SER A 53 28.71 -20.16 -9.70
CA SER A 53 28.76 -21.59 -10.04
C SER A 53 27.40 -22.29 -9.95
N GLY A 54 26.40 -21.68 -9.30
CA GLY A 54 25.03 -22.17 -9.21
C GLY A 54 24.02 -21.05 -8.98
N SER A 55 22.74 -21.34 -9.19
CA SER A 55 21.65 -20.38 -9.04
C SER A 55 21.48 -19.92 -7.58
N ARG A 56 21.44 -18.61 -7.33
CA ARG A 56 21.32 -18.02 -5.99
C ARG A 56 20.50 -16.74 -5.99
N ALA A 57 19.92 -16.38 -4.84
CA ALA A 57 19.23 -15.11 -4.67
C ALA A 57 20.25 -13.95 -4.64
N ILE A 58 19.92 -12.85 -5.29
CA ILE A 58 20.74 -11.64 -5.33
C ILE A 58 20.21 -10.67 -4.28
N THR A 59 21.09 -10.13 -3.43
CA THR A 59 20.71 -9.14 -2.41
C THR A 59 21.36 -7.79 -2.69
N VAL A 60 20.53 -6.76 -2.87
CA VAL A 60 20.92 -5.36 -2.96
C VAL A 60 20.70 -4.71 -1.60
N HIS A 61 21.76 -4.21 -0.99
CA HIS A 61 21.67 -3.37 0.19
C HIS A 61 21.53 -1.91 -0.20
N ILE A 62 20.66 -1.19 0.52
CA ILE A 62 20.36 0.22 0.32
C ILE A 62 20.65 0.94 1.62
N GLY A 63 21.75 1.68 1.67
CA GLY A 63 22.16 2.45 2.85
C GLY A 63 21.20 3.60 3.14
N THR A 64 20.92 4.46 2.16
CA THR A 64 19.91 5.53 2.25
C THR A 64 19.14 5.59 0.95
N LEU A 65 17.81 5.60 1.02
CA LEU A 65 16.95 5.80 -0.14
C LEU A 65 15.75 6.65 0.20
N THR A 66 15.78 7.89 -0.28
CA THR A 66 14.66 8.81 -0.14
C THR A 66 13.76 8.71 -1.37
N LEU A 67 12.59 8.08 -1.24
CA LEU A 67 11.54 8.09 -2.26
C LEU A 67 10.66 9.31 -2.04
N SER A 68 11.05 10.45 -2.62
CA SER A 68 10.41 11.76 -2.40
C SER A 68 10.40 12.17 -0.91
N ASN A 69 9.82 13.31 -0.56
CA ASN A 69 9.80 13.84 0.81
C ASN A 69 9.02 12.97 1.83
N TYR A 70 8.65 11.74 1.47
CA TYR A 70 7.62 10.97 2.15
C TYR A 70 7.98 9.52 2.44
N PHE A 71 9.10 8.98 1.96
CA PHE A 71 9.47 7.62 2.33
C PHE A 71 10.98 7.44 2.31
N ASN A 72 11.53 6.90 3.39
CA ASN A 72 12.94 6.59 3.53
C ASN A 72 13.10 5.07 3.71
N ALA A 73 13.70 4.39 2.74
CA ALA A 73 14.11 2.99 2.85
C ALA A 73 15.59 2.90 3.20
N ASN A 74 15.95 3.42 4.37
CA ASN A 74 17.34 3.45 4.83
C ASN A 74 17.73 2.10 5.47
N ASN A 75 18.97 1.69 5.21
CA ASN A 75 19.63 0.51 5.73
C ASN A 75 18.83 -0.79 5.51
N ARG A 76 18.37 -1.01 4.27
CA ARG A 76 17.51 -2.15 3.91
C ARG A 76 18.17 -3.09 2.92
N ASN A 77 17.98 -4.40 3.13
CA ASN A 77 18.27 -5.43 2.14
C ASN A 77 17.03 -5.70 1.28
N ILE A 78 17.21 -5.76 -0.03
CA ILE A 78 16.22 -6.25 -0.99
C ILE A 78 16.81 -7.49 -1.65
N THR A 79 16.17 -8.63 -1.44
CA THR A 79 16.61 -9.92 -1.97
C THR A 79 15.67 -10.37 -3.09
N SER A 80 16.22 -10.90 -4.18
CA SER A 80 15.42 -11.45 -5.28
C SER A 80 14.55 -12.61 -4.80
N SER A 81 13.30 -12.65 -5.25
CA SER A 81 12.37 -13.75 -4.96
C SER A 81 12.70 -15.04 -5.71
N GLN A 82 13.56 -14.95 -6.72
CA GLN A 82 14.04 -16.08 -7.51
C GLN A 82 15.55 -16.19 -7.37
N ASN A 83 16.03 -17.42 -7.41
CA ASN A 83 17.46 -17.68 -7.57
C ASN A 83 17.82 -17.47 -9.04
N VAL A 84 18.92 -16.77 -9.30
CA VAL A 84 19.42 -16.48 -10.65
C VAL A 84 20.84 -17.02 -10.76
N GLN A 85 21.14 -17.71 -11.86
CA GLN A 85 22.51 -18.03 -12.24
C GLN A 85 23.00 -16.98 -13.23
N LEU A 86 24.02 -16.22 -12.82
CA LEU A 86 24.68 -15.26 -13.69
C LEU A 86 25.71 -15.98 -14.56
N LEU A 87 25.67 -15.75 -15.87
CA LEU A 87 26.56 -16.36 -16.86
C LEU A 87 27.59 -15.33 -17.37
N PRO A 88 28.81 -15.77 -17.70
CA PRO A 88 29.82 -14.90 -18.30
C PRO A 88 29.31 -14.21 -19.58
N GLY A 89 29.66 -12.93 -19.77
CA GLY A 89 29.34 -12.17 -20.99
C GLY A 89 27.87 -11.78 -21.16
N LYS A 90 27.01 -12.00 -20.15
CA LYS A 90 25.60 -11.61 -20.16
C LYS A 90 25.33 -10.40 -19.27
N SER A 91 24.49 -9.50 -19.75
CA SER A 91 23.95 -8.38 -18.96
C SER A 91 22.61 -8.78 -18.36
N TYR A 92 22.40 -8.43 -17.08
CA TYR A 92 21.17 -8.70 -16.35
C TYR A 92 20.60 -7.38 -15.82
N THR A 93 19.29 -7.25 -15.86
CA THR A 93 18.57 -6.09 -15.31
C THR A 93 17.83 -6.51 -14.05
N ILE A 94 18.10 -5.81 -12.93
CA ILE A 94 17.32 -5.95 -11.69
C ILE A 94 16.40 -4.73 -11.59
N THR A 95 15.09 -4.95 -11.62
CA THR A 95 14.10 -3.90 -11.40
C THR A 95 13.74 -3.85 -9.91
N LEU A 96 14.09 -2.76 -9.24
CA LEU A 96 13.68 -2.50 -7.86
C LEU A 96 12.34 -1.78 -7.85
N LYS A 97 11.28 -2.47 -7.42
CA LYS A 97 9.92 -1.92 -7.32
C LYS A 97 9.63 -1.56 -5.86
N PHE A 98 9.32 -0.30 -5.60
CA PHE A 98 8.94 0.18 -4.27
C PHE A 98 7.47 0.61 -4.31
N GLU A 99 6.59 -0.26 -3.86
CA GLU A 99 5.15 0.03 -3.81
C GLU A 99 4.68 0.08 -2.37
N LEU A 100 4.15 1.24 -1.97
CA LEU A 100 3.43 1.42 -0.72
C LEU A 100 1.96 1.52 -1.06
N GLY A 101 1.26 0.40 -1.15
CA GLY A 101 -0.15 0.38 -1.51
C GLY A 101 -0.45 -0.12 -2.92
N VAL A 102 -1.74 -0.10 -3.26
CA VAL A 102 -2.28 -0.49 -4.56
C VAL A 102 -2.46 0.75 -5.42
N GLN A 103 -1.83 0.77 -6.59
CA GLN A 103 -2.03 1.75 -7.64
C GLN A 103 -1.96 1.03 -8.99
N LEU A 104 -2.98 1.20 -9.82
CA LEU A 104 -3.11 0.55 -11.12
C LEU A 104 -3.00 1.58 -12.24
N ALA A 105 -2.43 1.18 -13.37
CA ALA A 105 -2.62 1.95 -14.59
C ALA A 105 -4.10 1.86 -15.02
N ALA A 106 -4.60 2.88 -15.72
CA ALA A 106 -5.97 2.85 -16.22
C ALA A 106 -6.22 1.64 -17.15
N SER A 107 -5.21 1.16 -17.88
CA SER A 107 -5.29 -0.07 -18.70
C SER A 107 -5.59 -1.32 -17.87
N ASP A 108 -5.14 -1.36 -16.62
CA ASP A 108 -5.22 -2.55 -15.76
C ASP A 108 -6.55 -2.59 -14.97
N ILE A 109 -7.33 -1.51 -15.01
CA ILE A 109 -8.68 -1.43 -14.42
C ILE A 109 -9.68 -2.09 -15.39
N ASN A 110 -10.02 -3.35 -15.13
CA ASN A 110 -10.79 -4.21 -16.04
C ASN A 110 -12.14 -4.70 -15.48
N LEU A 111 -12.45 -4.41 -14.21
CA LEU A 111 -13.77 -4.69 -13.63
C LEU A 111 -14.76 -3.57 -13.98
N THR A 112 -15.27 -3.58 -15.22
CA THR A 112 -16.01 -2.44 -15.78
C THR A 112 -17.52 -2.63 -15.91
N GLN A 113 -18.04 -3.81 -15.59
CA GLN A 113 -19.42 -4.22 -15.90
C GLN A 113 -20.51 -3.41 -15.16
N ASN A 114 -20.14 -2.68 -14.09
CA ASN A 114 -21.08 -1.97 -13.23
C ASN A 114 -21.01 -0.44 -13.40
N GLY A 115 -20.79 0.02 -14.63
CA GLY A 115 -20.79 1.45 -14.98
C GLY A 115 -19.45 2.16 -14.76
N CYS A 116 -18.34 1.41 -14.65
CA CYS A 116 -17.00 2.00 -14.56
C CYS A 116 -16.66 2.71 -15.88
N THR A 117 -16.63 4.03 -15.85
CA THR A 117 -16.37 4.84 -17.04
C THR A 117 -14.86 5.00 -17.30
N ALA A 118 -14.49 5.44 -18.51
CA ALA A 118 -13.10 5.81 -18.80
C ALA A 118 -12.58 6.93 -17.87
N SER A 119 -13.46 7.87 -17.48
CA SER A 119 -13.14 8.91 -16.50
C SER A 119 -12.86 8.32 -15.12
N ASP A 120 -13.68 7.36 -14.66
CA ASP A 120 -13.46 6.65 -13.40
C ASP A 120 -12.09 5.95 -13.40
N LYS A 121 -11.78 5.23 -14.48
CA LYS A 121 -10.48 4.56 -14.65
C LYS A 121 -9.32 5.54 -14.55
N ASN A 122 -9.40 6.66 -15.27
CA ASN A 122 -8.33 7.67 -15.28
C ASN A 122 -8.18 8.38 -13.94
N ASN A 123 -9.28 8.61 -13.21
CA ASN A 123 -9.23 9.23 -11.89
C ASN A 123 -8.71 8.24 -10.84
N LEU A 124 -9.19 7.00 -10.83
CA LEU A 124 -8.72 5.96 -9.91
C LEU A 124 -7.24 5.62 -10.13
N ALA A 125 -6.74 5.65 -11.36
CA ALA A 125 -5.32 5.41 -11.67
C ALA A 125 -4.37 6.45 -11.05
N LYS A 126 -4.86 7.66 -10.75
CA LYS A 126 -4.10 8.70 -10.05
C LYS A 126 -4.00 8.43 -8.55
N LEU A 127 -4.89 7.58 -8.02
CA LEU A 127 -4.99 7.30 -6.60
C LEU A 127 -4.09 6.13 -6.20
N ARG A 128 -3.64 6.18 -4.95
CA ARG A 128 -2.93 5.08 -4.30
C ARG A 128 -3.63 4.69 -3.02
N TRP A 129 -3.92 3.40 -2.88
CA TRP A 129 -4.69 2.85 -1.77
C TRP A 129 -3.81 2.08 -0.80
N ALA A 130 -4.10 2.14 0.50
CA ALA A 130 -3.44 1.30 1.48
C ALA A 130 -3.69 -0.20 1.17
N THR A 131 -2.69 -1.06 1.41
CA THR A 131 -2.84 -2.51 1.15
C THR A 131 -3.78 -3.19 2.13
N GLY A 132 -3.98 -2.65 3.34
CA GLY A 132 -4.94 -3.14 4.33
C GLY A 132 -5.79 -2.04 4.96
N ASN A 133 -6.70 -2.46 5.84
CA ASN A 133 -7.56 -1.55 6.59
C ASN A 133 -6.78 -0.92 7.75
N LEU A 134 -7.15 0.31 8.12
CA LEU A 134 -6.50 1.07 9.18
C LEU A 134 -6.68 0.39 10.54
N LYS A 135 -5.61 0.39 11.34
CA LYS A 135 -5.58 -0.15 12.70
C LYS A 135 -4.84 0.82 13.62
N SER A 136 -5.50 1.16 14.72
CA SER A 136 -4.92 1.97 15.78
C SER A 136 -3.93 1.15 16.59
N THR A 137 -2.87 1.83 17.04
CA THR A 137 -1.86 1.32 17.96
C THR A 137 -2.01 1.92 19.37
N GLY A 138 -3.11 2.64 19.63
CA GLY A 138 -3.44 3.21 20.94
C GLY A 138 -3.08 4.69 21.12
N ASN A 139 -2.31 5.30 20.20
CA ASN A 139 -1.99 6.73 20.25
C ASN A 139 -1.78 7.32 18.84
N THR A 140 -0.53 7.63 18.49
CA THR A 140 -0.06 8.01 17.15
C THR A 140 0.56 6.79 16.47
N ASN A 141 0.91 6.90 15.18
CA ASN A 141 1.56 5.83 14.41
C ASN A 141 0.66 4.63 14.12
N TYR A 142 -0.53 4.91 13.59
CA TYR A 142 -1.40 3.87 13.07
C TYR A 142 -0.71 3.11 11.95
N VAL A 143 -1.16 1.88 11.78
CA VAL A 143 -0.70 0.99 10.71
C VAL A 143 -1.90 0.62 9.87
N TRP A 144 -1.68 0.26 8.61
CA TRP A 144 -2.66 -0.55 7.91
C TRP A 144 -2.32 -2.03 8.10
N THR A 145 -3.35 -2.86 8.12
CA THR A 145 -3.28 -4.30 8.31
C THR A 145 -2.92 -5.02 7.00
N THR A 146 -3.11 -6.34 6.93
CA THR A 146 -3.04 -7.08 5.66
C THR A 146 -4.30 -6.83 4.81
N ALA A 147 -4.32 -7.29 3.56
CA ALA A 147 -5.44 -7.03 2.65
C ALA A 147 -6.77 -7.62 3.12
N THR A 148 -6.75 -8.76 3.83
CA THR A 148 -7.93 -9.49 4.28
C THR A 148 -8.33 -9.19 5.72
N ASP A 149 -7.46 -8.53 6.48
CA ASP A 149 -7.76 -8.13 7.86
C ASP A 149 -8.82 -7.02 7.89
N ARG A 150 -9.74 -7.13 8.85
CA ARG A 150 -10.84 -6.16 8.99
C ARG A 150 -10.36 -4.78 9.46
N GLY A 151 -9.23 -4.70 10.16
CA GLY A 151 -8.77 -3.46 10.80
C GLY A 151 -9.64 -3.09 12.00
N TYR A 152 -9.60 -1.82 12.39
CA TYR A 152 -10.43 -1.28 13.47
C TYR A 152 -11.58 -0.43 12.91
N TYR A 153 -12.51 -0.12 13.80
CA TYR A 153 -13.71 0.63 13.51
C TYR A 153 -13.62 2.01 14.15
N TYR A 154 -13.96 3.02 13.37
CA TYR A 154 -13.82 4.43 13.72
C TYR A 154 -15.15 5.12 13.55
N THR A 155 -15.51 5.96 14.51
CA THR A 155 -16.62 6.90 14.36
C THR A 155 -16.27 7.94 13.30
N PHE A 156 -17.28 8.65 12.78
CA PHE A 156 -17.09 9.57 11.67
C PHE A 156 -16.00 10.60 11.96
N TYR A 157 -15.03 10.66 11.04
CA TYR A 157 -13.93 11.63 11.05
C TYR A 157 -13.31 11.77 12.45
N SER A 158 -12.92 10.62 13.01
CA SER A 158 -12.38 10.53 14.36
C SER A 158 -11.22 9.54 14.43
N THR A 159 -10.26 9.80 15.33
CA THR A 159 -9.29 8.77 15.73
C THR A 159 -9.96 7.65 16.53
N TYR A 160 -9.24 6.57 16.81
CA TYR A 160 -9.75 5.52 17.69
C TYR A 160 -9.99 6.06 19.10
N THR A 161 -11.24 6.05 19.54
CA THR A 161 -11.66 6.52 20.88
C THR A 161 -12.15 5.38 21.78
N GLY A 162 -12.46 4.21 21.21
CA GLY A 162 -13.10 3.11 21.93
C GLY A 162 -14.52 3.41 22.42
N ASN A 163 -15.15 4.49 21.91
CA ASN A 163 -16.50 4.92 22.25
C ASN A 163 -17.18 5.61 21.04
N THR A 164 -18.36 6.19 21.26
CA THR A 164 -19.17 6.83 20.21
C THR A 164 -18.77 8.28 19.91
N ASN A 165 -17.77 8.85 20.59
CA ASN A 165 -17.37 10.24 20.39
C ASN A 165 -16.65 10.44 19.06
N THR A 166 -16.81 11.63 18.49
CA THR A 166 -16.05 12.10 17.33
C THR A 166 -15.07 13.19 17.78
N ASN A 167 -13.96 13.36 17.07
CA ASN A 167 -12.96 14.40 17.39
C ASN A 167 -12.47 15.19 16.17
N ASN A 168 -13.25 15.15 15.08
CA ASN A 168 -13.02 15.92 13.86
C ASN A 168 -11.60 15.77 13.28
N THR A 169 -11.05 14.57 13.35
CA THR A 169 -9.71 14.23 12.87
C THR A 169 -9.80 13.08 11.89
N ASP A 170 -9.25 13.26 10.68
CA ASP A 170 -9.12 12.16 9.73
C ASP A 170 -8.23 11.06 10.34
N PRO A 171 -8.74 9.83 10.58
CA PRO A 171 -7.93 8.77 11.18
C PRO A 171 -6.75 8.35 10.30
N CYS A 172 -6.82 8.53 8.98
CA CYS A 172 -5.70 8.24 8.08
C CYS A 172 -4.52 9.21 8.25
N SER A 173 -4.74 10.40 8.82
CA SER A 173 -3.67 11.32 9.18
C SER A 173 -2.76 10.80 10.29
N LYS A 174 -3.21 9.77 11.03
CA LYS A 174 -2.44 9.12 12.10
C LYS A 174 -1.57 7.96 11.61
N LEU A 175 -1.62 7.59 10.33
CA LEU A 175 -0.71 6.60 9.76
C LEU A 175 0.74 7.00 10.05
N ASN A 176 1.57 6.01 10.42
CA ASN A 176 2.96 6.26 10.74
C ASN A 176 3.71 6.83 9.53
N THR A 177 4.03 8.12 9.60
CA THR A 177 4.61 8.87 8.49
C THR A 177 6.04 8.45 8.16
N ALA A 178 6.77 7.87 9.13
CA ALA A 178 8.10 7.34 8.88
C ALA A 178 8.07 6.10 7.96
N TYR A 179 6.99 5.31 8.02
CA TYR A 179 6.84 4.09 7.22
C TYR A 179 5.99 4.30 5.96
N TYR A 180 4.92 5.09 6.05
CA TYR A 180 3.95 5.24 4.97
C TYR A 180 4.02 6.61 4.27
N GLY A 181 4.73 7.57 4.84
CA GLY A 181 4.73 8.95 4.39
C GLY A 181 3.47 9.72 4.77
N THR A 182 3.36 10.94 4.24
CA THR A 182 2.20 11.81 4.50
C THR A 182 1.25 11.87 3.31
N GLY A 183 0.12 12.57 3.49
CA GLY A 183 -0.88 12.81 2.44
C GLY A 183 -1.93 11.70 2.29
N TRP A 184 -1.90 10.70 3.17
CA TRP A 184 -2.96 9.70 3.31
C TRP A 184 -4.18 10.32 3.98
N ARG A 185 -5.36 10.00 3.45
CA ARG A 185 -6.67 10.47 3.94
C ARG A 185 -7.72 9.39 3.85
N THR A 186 -8.80 9.56 4.61
CA THR A 186 -10.05 8.83 4.40
C THR A 186 -10.63 9.25 3.05
N PRO A 187 -11.06 8.32 2.18
CA PRO A 187 -11.50 8.63 0.83
C PRO A 187 -12.74 9.52 0.82
N SER A 188 -12.86 10.38 -0.18
CA SER A 188 -14.08 11.15 -0.47
C SER A 188 -15.20 10.25 -0.97
N ARG A 189 -16.43 10.77 -0.86
CA ARG A 189 -17.65 10.18 -1.40
C ARG A 189 -17.51 9.95 -2.89
N ASN A 190 -16.96 10.92 -3.61
CA ASN A 190 -16.76 10.84 -5.05
C ASN A 190 -15.77 9.72 -5.40
N THR A 191 -14.67 9.62 -4.66
CA THR A 191 -13.69 8.53 -4.84
C THR A 191 -14.30 7.16 -4.56
N LEU A 192 -15.06 7.01 -3.49
CA LEU A 192 -15.77 5.77 -3.20
C LEU A 192 -16.84 5.45 -4.26
N ALA A 193 -17.53 6.47 -4.79
CA ALA A 193 -18.53 6.26 -5.85
C ALA A 193 -17.90 5.81 -7.17
N MET A 194 -16.74 6.36 -7.54
CA MET A 194 -15.97 5.87 -8.69
C MET A 194 -15.53 4.43 -8.47
N LEU A 195 -15.00 4.13 -7.29
CA LEU A 195 -14.56 2.79 -6.93
C LEU A 195 -15.72 1.78 -6.99
N SER A 196 -16.90 2.13 -6.48
CA SER A 196 -18.08 1.25 -6.43
C SER A 196 -18.65 0.87 -7.80
N ARG A 197 -18.32 1.64 -8.85
CA ARG A 197 -18.64 1.31 -10.25
C ARG A 197 -17.62 0.34 -10.88
N CYS A 198 -16.38 0.38 -10.40
CA CYS A 198 -15.27 -0.41 -10.92
C CYS A 198 -15.08 -1.72 -10.14
N THR A 199 -16.11 -2.56 -10.10
CA THR A 199 -16.12 -3.88 -9.45
C THR A 199 -17.11 -4.79 -10.17
N ASN A 200 -17.00 -6.12 -9.99
CA ASN A 200 -18.02 -7.08 -10.39
C ASN A 200 -19.15 -7.23 -9.36
N LYS A 201 -19.07 -6.54 -8.21
CA LYS A 201 -20.00 -6.64 -7.08
C LYS A 201 -20.16 -8.05 -6.51
N ALA A 202 -19.21 -8.94 -6.77
CA ALA A 202 -19.23 -10.29 -6.24
C ALA A 202 -18.49 -10.34 -4.89
N LEU A 203 -19.13 -10.91 -3.88
CA LEU A 203 -18.46 -11.20 -2.62
C LEU A 203 -17.72 -12.54 -2.74
N ILE A 204 -16.40 -12.50 -2.76
CA ILE A 204 -15.51 -13.66 -2.89
C ILE A 204 -14.53 -13.63 -1.72
N ASN A 205 -14.33 -14.78 -1.07
CA ASN A 205 -13.42 -14.91 0.08
C ASN A 205 -13.70 -13.86 1.18
N LYS A 206 -14.99 -13.63 1.48
CA LYS A 206 -15.43 -12.70 2.52
C LYS A 206 -15.01 -11.25 2.25
N GLY A 207 -14.91 -10.85 0.98
CA GLY A 207 -14.65 -9.49 0.57
C GLY A 207 -14.93 -9.28 -0.90
N MET A 208 -14.54 -8.13 -1.43
CA MET A 208 -14.85 -7.74 -2.80
C MET A 208 -13.62 -7.12 -3.47
N TRP A 209 -13.39 -7.50 -4.72
CA TRP A 209 -12.35 -6.92 -5.55
C TRP A 209 -12.85 -5.68 -6.28
N PHE A 210 -11.98 -4.68 -6.32
CA PHE A 210 -12.18 -3.44 -7.05
C PHE A 210 -11.05 -3.22 -8.02
N MET A 211 -11.37 -2.56 -9.12
CA MET A 211 -10.53 -2.23 -10.27
C MET A 211 -10.03 -3.44 -11.07
N ASN A 212 -9.48 -4.45 -10.40
CA ASN A 212 -8.96 -5.68 -10.99
C ASN A 212 -9.09 -6.82 -9.96
N SER A 213 -9.42 -8.04 -10.41
CA SER A 213 -9.65 -9.20 -9.51
C SER A 213 -8.38 -9.89 -9.00
N SER A 214 -7.20 -9.55 -9.53
CA SER A 214 -5.93 -10.20 -9.17
C SER A 214 -4.93 -9.23 -8.56
N ILE A 215 -4.86 -8.01 -9.09
CA ILE A 215 -3.87 -6.99 -8.69
C ILE A 215 -4.52 -5.72 -8.14
N GLY A 216 -5.84 -5.71 -8.02
CA GLY A 216 -6.60 -4.54 -7.60
C GLY A 216 -6.71 -4.37 -6.10
N LEU A 217 -7.72 -3.61 -5.68
CA LEU A 217 -7.97 -3.34 -4.28
C LEU A 217 -8.98 -4.37 -3.76
N PHE A 218 -8.57 -5.16 -2.77
CA PHE A 218 -9.48 -6.03 -2.04
C PHE A 218 -9.96 -5.34 -0.78
N LEU A 219 -11.28 -5.27 -0.62
CA LEU A 219 -11.93 -4.77 0.58
C LEU A 219 -12.67 -5.91 1.28
N PRO A 220 -12.26 -6.34 2.49
CA PRO A 220 -13.00 -7.36 3.23
C PRO A 220 -14.40 -6.86 3.60
N ALA A 221 -15.36 -7.78 3.66
CA ALA A 221 -16.64 -7.60 4.33
C ALA A 221 -16.40 -7.49 5.84
N ALA A 222 -15.92 -6.33 6.26
CA ALA A 222 -15.47 -6.08 7.61
C ALA A 222 -16.61 -5.91 8.62
N GLY A 223 -17.87 -5.82 8.18
CA GLY A 223 -19.00 -5.42 8.99
C GLY A 223 -18.88 -3.97 9.46
N TYR A 224 -19.62 -3.64 10.51
CA TYR A 224 -19.53 -2.36 11.23
C TYR A 224 -19.78 -2.56 12.73
N ARG A 225 -19.54 -1.51 13.51
CA ARG A 225 -19.94 -1.42 14.92
C ARG A 225 -21.10 -0.45 15.10
N ASN A 226 -22.23 -0.98 15.55
CA ASN A 226 -23.36 -0.19 15.98
C ASN A 226 -23.01 0.68 17.21
N ASP A 227 -23.46 1.92 17.24
CA ASP A 227 -23.22 2.89 18.31
C ASP A 227 -23.70 2.46 19.71
N ASN A 228 -24.83 1.74 19.80
CA ASN A 228 -25.30 1.14 21.06
C ASN A 228 -24.31 0.13 21.66
N ARG A 229 -23.30 -0.27 20.88
CA ARG A 229 -22.19 -1.16 21.30
C ARG A 229 -20.83 -0.48 21.25
N GLY A 230 -20.82 0.84 21.39
CA GLY A 230 -19.63 1.65 21.64
C GLY A 230 -19.02 2.31 20.41
N GLY A 231 -19.64 2.27 19.23
CA GLY A 231 -19.14 2.99 18.06
C GLY A 231 -17.74 2.53 17.65
N SER A 232 -16.69 3.29 17.98
CA SER A 232 -15.30 2.88 17.72
C SER A 232 -14.92 1.60 18.49
N GLY A 233 -14.16 0.69 17.86
CA GLY A 233 -13.75 -0.57 18.49
C GLY A 233 -12.88 -1.46 17.61
N THR A 234 -12.60 -2.68 18.06
CA THR A 234 -11.66 -3.61 17.41
C THR A 234 -12.34 -4.77 16.67
N GLU A 235 -13.65 -4.97 16.86
CA GLU A 235 -14.42 -6.07 16.26
C GLU A 235 -15.76 -5.56 15.74
N ALA A 236 -16.27 -6.09 14.63
CA ALA A 236 -17.62 -5.76 14.19
C ALA A 236 -18.67 -6.32 15.14
N THR A 237 -19.80 -5.63 15.25
CA THR A 237 -20.98 -6.15 15.96
C THR A 237 -22.08 -6.60 15.01
N THR A 238 -22.01 -6.20 13.74
CA THR A 238 -23.00 -6.53 12.72
C THR A 238 -22.33 -6.86 11.38
N GLY A 239 -22.82 -7.90 10.72
CA GLY A 239 -22.46 -8.28 9.35
C GLY A 239 -20.99 -8.60 9.06
N PRO A 240 -20.15 -9.12 9.99
CA PRO A 240 -18.82 -9.56 9.61
C PRO A 240 -18.91 -10.69 8.57
N ASP A 241 -18.02 -10.67 7.59
CA ASP A 241 -17.92 -11.61 6.46
C ASP A 241 -19.05 -11.55 5.43
N THR A 242 -20.13 -10.83 5.70
CA THR A 242 -21.28 -10.68 4.79
C THR A 242 -21.43 -9.27 4.24
N GLU A 243 -21.00 -8.26 5.01
CA GLU A 243 -21.13 -6.85 4.66
C GLU A 243 -19.85 -6.06 4.96
N GLY A 244 -19.63 -4.92 4.29
CA GLY A 244 -18.51 -4.02 4.59
C GLY A 244 -18.96 -2.56 4.59
N TYR A 245 -18.54 -1.81 5.61
CA TYR A 245 -18.88 -0.40 5.76
C TYR A 245 -17.59 0.42 5.73
N TYR A 246 -17.32 1.08 4.60
CA TYR A 246 -16.11 1.85 4.37
C TYR A 246 -16.39 3.34 4.46
N GLN A 247 -15.81 3.99 5.46
CA GLN A 247 -16.07 5.39 5.78
C GLN A 247 -15.64 6.33 4.64
N SER A 248 -16.50 7.31 4.32
CA SER A 248 -16.12 8.50 3.58
C SER A 248 -15.68 9.61 4.54
N ARG A 249 -14.80 10.51 4.10
CA ARG A 249 -14.51 11.77 4.82
C ARG A 249 -15.66 12.79 4.74
N ASP A 250 -16.59 12.62 3.81
CA ASP A 250 -17.63 13.62 3.54
C ASP A 250 -18.83 13.47 4.48
N ASP A 251 -19.24 14.61 5.04
CA ASP A 251 -20.42 14.74 5.88
C ASP A 251 -21.71 14.68 5.03
N ALA A 252 -22.72 13.94 5.51
CA ALA A 252 -24.05 13.88 4.90
C ALA A 252 -25.07 14.80 5.59
N GLY A 253 -24.65 15.54 6.62
CA GLY A 253 -25.48 16.45 7.40
C GLY A 253 -26.11 15.78 8.62
N GLY A 254 -26.49 16.60 9.61
CA GLY A 254 -27.10 16.12 10.85
C GLY A 254 -26.27 15.03 11.54
N THR A 255 -26.91 13.91 11.86
CA THR A 255 -26.29 12.78 12.57
C THR A 255 -25.66 11.72 11.66
N VAL A 256 -25.66 11.91 10.34
CA VAL A 256 -25.23 10.89 9.36
C VAL A 256 -24.03 11.32 8.53
N SER A 257 -23.24 10.34 8.08
CA SER A 257 -22.07 10.51 7.22
C SER A 257 -22.14 9.57 6.03
N TYR A 258 -21.49 9.91 4.92
CA TYR A 258 -21.40 9.02 3.77
C TYR A 258 -20.45 7.84 4.05
N PHE A 259 -20.78 6.69 3.48
CA PHE A 259 -19.92 5.51 3.48
C PHE A 259 -20.23 4.67 2.24
N MET A 260 -19.33 3.76 1.89
CA MET A 260 -19.58 2.74 0.87
C MET A 260 -20.00 1.44 1.55
N LEU A 261 -21.19 0.97 1.19
CA LEU A 261 -21.72 -0.35 1.57
C LEU A 261 -21.23 -1.39 0.58
N LEU A 262 -20.71 -2.50 1.10
CA LEU A 262 -20.38 -3.71 0.34
C LEU A 262 -21.25 -4.85 0.82
N ARG A 263 -21.94 -5.55 -0.08
CA ARG A 263 -22.63 -6.84 0.15
C ARG A 263 -22.57 -7.63 -1.15
N ASN A 264 -22.89 -8.92 -1.13
CA ASN A 264 -22.95 -9.68 -2.38
C ASN A 264 -24.01 -9.06 -3.32
N GLY A 265 -23.60 -8.68 -4.54
CA GLY A 265 -24.43 -7.96 -5.50
C GLY A 265 -24.48 -6.43 -5.31
N THR A 266 -23.87 -5.88 -4.25
CA THR A 266 -24.00 -4.47 -3.88
C THR A 266 -22.65 -3.81 -3.57
N ALA A 267 -22.38 -2.70 -4.25
CA ALA A 267 -21.33 -1.75 -3.90
C ALA A 267 -21.86 -0.34 -4.21
N GLU A 268 -22.21 0.42 -3.18
CA GLU A 268 -22.88 1.71 -3.35
C GLU A 268 -22.64 2.67 -2.19
N ILE A 269 -22.89 3.95 -2.44
CA ILE A 269 -22.77 5.00 -1.44
C ILE A 269 -24.10 5.18 -0.72
N GLN A 270 -24.05 5.15 0.60
CA GLN A 270 -25.19 5.41 1.47
C GLN A 270 -24.80 6.42 2.55
N ALA A 271 -25.78 6.84 3.34
CA ALA A 271 -25.58 7.68 4.53
C ALA A 271 -26.02 6.90 5.77
N TYR A 272 -25.19 6.92 6.82
CA TYR A 272 -25.50 6.23 8.08
C TYR A 272 -24.89 6.95 9.28
N GLN A 273 -25.28 6.53 10.49
CA GLN A 273 -24.96 7.24 11.73
C GLN A 273 -23.46 7.54 11.87
N LYS A 274 -23.14 8.78 12.28
CA LYS A 274 -21.76 9.22 12.56
C LYS A 274 -21.15 8.50 13.76
N LYS A 275 -21.99 8.08 14.70
CA LYS A 275 -21.58 7.38 15.93
C LYS A 275 -21.25 5.90 15.70
N ASP A 276 -21.65 5.33 14.57
CA ASP A 276 -21.31 3.96 14.22
C ASP A 276 -19.87 3.84 13.75
N GLY A 277 -19.17 2.85 14.28
CA GLY A 277 -17.81 2.51 13.91
C GLY A 277 -17.78 1.86 12.54
N LYS A 278 -17.13 2.52 11.57
CA LYS A 278 -16.93 2.00 10.21
C LYS A 278 -15.45 1.73 9.97
N THR A 279 -15.19 0.85 9.03
CA THR A 279 -13.84 0.51 8.61
C THR A 279 -13.27 1.62 7.74
N VAL A 280 -11.96 1.84 7.81
CA VAL A 280 -11.28 2.88 7.02
C VAL A 280 -10.21 2.24 6.14
N ARG A 281 -10.27 2.50 4.84
CA ARG A 281 -9.23 2.18 3.87
C ARG A 281 -8.62 3.49 3.37
N CYS A 282 -7.40 3.79 3.79
CA CYS A 282 -6.75 5.05 3.45
C CYS A 282 -6.37 5.14 1.98
N VAL A 283 -6.45 6.35 1.44
CA VAL A 283 -6.09 6.68 0.06
C VAL A 283 -5.17 7.89 0.02
N LYS A 284 -4.35 8.02 -1.03
CA LYS A 284 -3.50 9.16 -1.32
C LYS A 284 -3.77 9.62 -2.76
N GLY A 285 -3.82 10.94 -2.96
CA GLY A 285 -4.11 11.56 -4.27
C GLY A 285 -5.58 11.96 -4.48
N ASP A 286 -6.47 11.63 -3.54
CA ASP A 286 -7.91 11.96 -3.51
C ASP A 286 -8.30 13.43 -3.24
#